data_AF-A0A932Y4G1-F1
#
_entry.id   AF-A0A932Y4G1-F1
#
_cell.length_a   1.000
_cell.length_b   1.000
_cell.length_c   1.000
_cell.angle_alpha   90.00
_cell.angle_beta   90.00
_cell.angle_gamma   90.00
#
_symmetry.space_group_name_H-M   'P 1'
#
loop_
_entity.id
_entity.type
_entity.pdbx_description
1 polymer ?
#
loop_
_entity_poly.entity_id
_entity_poly.type
_entity_poly.pdbx_seq_one_letter_code
_entity_poly.pdbx_strand_id
1 'polypeptide(L)'
;MSLKDLLNKGVLKTHQTTEKEIYDLFSIVDRDLEDAAIKDLSADRRFAIIYNAALQTVTALLHCEGYRISGYGHHANTFLFLRHYNKGEFKDEAIYFD
;
A
#
# COMPACT_ATOMS: atom_id res chain seq x y z
N MET A 1 -14.35 8.87 -7.53
CA MET A 1 -13.10 8.94 -8.32
C MET A 1 -12.76 7.52 -8.76
N SER A 2 -12.16 7.33 -9.93
CA SER A 2 -11.76 6.02 -10.48
C SER A 2 -10.23 5.92 -10.62
N LEU A 3 -9.69 4.71 -10.84
CA LEU A 3 -8.26 4.54 -11.15
C LEU A 3 -7.83 5.36 -12.39
N LYS A 4 -8.71 5.46 -13.39
CA LYS A 4 -8.48 6.31 -14.58
C LYS A 4 -8.37 7.79 -14.21
N ASP A 5 -9.17 8.26 -13.26
CA ASP A 5 -9.07 9.64 -12.77
C ASP A 5 -7.74 9.90 -12.04
N LEU A 6 -7.26 8.91 -11.26
CA LEU A 6 -5.97 9.00 -10.56
C LEU A 6 -4.78 9.06 -11.54
N LEU A 7 -4.82 8.29 -12.63
CA LEU A 7 -3.85 8.37 -13.72
C LEU A 7 -3.89 9.74 -14.41
N ASN A 8 -5.08 10.20 -14.78
CA ASN A 8 -5.26 11.48 -15.47
C ASN A 8 -4.78 12.68 -14.63
N LYS A 9 -4.91 12.59 -13.30
CA LYS A 9 -4.43 13.59 -12.34
C LYS A 9 -2.93 13.48 -12.04
N GLY A 10 -2.24 12.46 -12.57
CA GLY A 10 -0.82 12.21 -12.31
C GLY A 10 -0.53 11.69 -10.91
N VAL A 11 -1.53 11.21 -10.17
CA VAL A 11 -1.32 10.56 -8.86
C VAL A 11 -0.67 9.18 -9.07
N LEU A 12 -1.12 8.47 -10.11
CA LEU A 12 -0.50 7.22 -10.56
C LEU A 12 0.38 7.50 -11.78
N LYS A 13 1.49 6.75 -11.89
CA LYS A 13 2.28 6.62 -13.11
C LYS A 13 2.39 5.16 -13.49
N THR A 14 2.49 4.90 -14.79
CA THR A 14 2.80 3.56 -15.29
C THR A 14 4.12 3.07 -14.70
N HIS A 15 4.13 1.81 -14.31
CA HIS A 15 5.28 1.12 -13.74
C HIS A 15 5.33 -0.30 -14.29
N GLN A 16 6.53 -0.78 -14.59
CA GLN A 16 6.73 -2.19 -14.92
C GLN A 16 7.53 -2.80 -13.77
N THR A 17 6.85 -3.61 -12.98
CA THR A 17 7.47 -4.26 -11.83
C THR A 17 8.29 -5.48 -12.24
N THR A 18 9.10 -5.98 -11.31
CA THR A 18 9.87 -7.22 -11.45
C THR A 18 9.51 -8.18 -10.33
N GLU A 19 9.71 -9.48 -10.53
CA GLU A 19 9.52 -10.49 -9.48
C GLU A 19 10.33 -10.15 -8.23
N LYS A 20 11.56 -9.64 -8.41
CA LYS A 20 12.41 -9.21 -7.31
C LYS A 20 11.81 -8.06 -6.50
N GLU A 21 11.24 -7.05 -7.16
CA GLU A 21 10.62 -5.91 -6.47
C GLU A 21 9.42 -6.35 -5.62
N ILE A 22 8.59 -7.25 -6.15
CA ILE A 22 7.47 -7.83 -5.39
C ILE A 22 7.99 -8.67 -4.23
N TYR A 23 8.99 -9.51 -4.45
CA TYR A 23 9.62 -10.29 -3.38
C TYR A 23 10.19 -9.41 -2.27
N ASP A 24 10.88 -8.33 -2.62
CA ASP A 24 11.48 -7.40 -1.66
C ASP A 24 10.39 -6.69 -0.82
N LEU A 25 9.26 -6.32 -1.44
CA LEU A 25 8.11 -5.76 -0.72
C LEU A 25 7.50 -6.76 0.27
N PHE A 26 7.27 -8.01 -0.16
CA PHE A 26 6.73 -9.05 0.74
C PHE A 26 7.72 -9.43 1.84
N SER A 27 9.03 -9.39 1.59
CA SER A 27 10.04 -9.58 2.64
C SER A 27 9.93 -8.54 3.76
N ILE A 28 9.54 -7.30 3.43
CA ILE A 28 9.26 -6.26 4.43
C ILE A 28 7.96 -6.59 5.18
N VAL A 29 6.91 -7.01 4.47
CA VAL A 29 5.63 -7.39 5.07
C VAL A 29 5.81 -8.51 6.09
N ASP A 30 6.53 -9.57 5.72
CA ASP A 30 6.78 -10.73 6.59
C ASP A 30 7.53 -10.31 7.86
N ARG A 31 8.62 -9.55 7.72
CA ARG A 31 9.37 -9.02 8.87
C ARG A 31 8.50 -8.15 9.77
N ASP A 32 7.74 -7.24 9.19
CA ASP A 32 6.92 -6.31 9.96
C ASP A 32 5.77 -7.04 10.68
N LEU A 33 5.21 -8.11 10.10
CA LEU A 33 4.25 -8.98 10.79
C LEU A 33 4.87 -9.68 12.00
N GLU A 34 6.09 -10.20 11.86
CA GLU A 34 6.84 -10.83 12.96
C GLU A 34 7.16 -9.82 14.07
N ASP A 35 7.68 -8.65 13.70
CA ASP A 35 8.06 -7.60 14.65
C ASP A 35 6.84 -7.03 15.38
N ALA A 36 5.73 -6.81 14.68
CA ALA A 36 4.49 -6.33 15.29
C ALA A 36 3.87 -7.32 16.28
N ALA A 37 4.24 -8.61 16.21
CA ALA A 37 3.79 -9.63 17.16
C ALA A 37 4.58 -9.63 18.49
N ILE A 38 5.70 -8.90 18.58
CA ILE A 38 6.52 -8.80 19.79
C ILE A 38 5.73 -8.07 20.89
N LYS A 39 5.35 -8.80 21.95
CA LYS A 39 4.49 -8.29 23.03
C LYS A 39 5.13 -7.18 23.86
N ASP A 40 6.45 -7.16 23.94
CA ASP A 40 7.22 -6.17 24.72
C ASP A 40 7.32 -4.80 24.01
N LEU A 41 7.01 -4.72 22.72
CA LEU A 41 6.87 -3.43 22.04
C LEU A 41 5.59 -2.73 22.48
N SER A 42 5.63 -1.40 22.59
CA SER A 42 4.43 -0.62 22.89
C SER A 42 3.37 -0.78 21.78
N ALA A 43 2.10 -0.56 22.12
CA ALA A 43 1.01 -0.58 21.15
C ALA A 43 1.28 0.35 19.96
N ASP A 44 1.78 1.57 20.22
CA ASP A 44 2.13 2.54 19.19
C ASP A 44 3.19 2.02 18.23
N ARG A 45 4.20 1.30 18.75
CA ARG A 45 5.26 0.72 17.91
C ARG A 45 4.74 -0.43 17.08
N ARG A 46 3.98 -1.36 17.68
CA ARG A 46 3.35 -2.46 16.94
C ARG A 46 2.41 -1.93 15.85
N PHE A 47 1.68 -0.85 16.16
CA PHE A 47 0.80 -0.18 15.19
C PHE A 47 1.58 0.43 14.03
N ALA A 48 2.64 1.19 14.30
CA ALA A 48 3.46 1.78 13.24
C ALA A 48 4.07 0.72 12.31
N ILE A 49 4.45 -0.43 12.85
CA ILE A 49 5.01 -1.56 12.10
C ILE A 49 3.93 -2.22 11.24
N ILE A 50 2.78 -2.62 11.82
CA ILE A 50 1.71 -3.28 11.05
C ILE A 50 1.12 -2.36 9.98
N TYR A 51 1.10 -1.05 10.25
CA TYR A 51 0.74 -0.05 9.27
C TYR A 51 1.68 -0.06 8.05
N ASN A 52 3.00 -0.15 8.29
CA ASN A 52 3.96 -0.26 7.20
C ASN A 52 3.78 -1.57 6.41
N ALA A 53 3.53 -2.70 7.09
CA ALA A 53 3.20 -3.96 6.43
C ALA A 53 1.98 -3.83 5.48
N ALA A 54 0.90 -3.19 5.95
CA ALA A 54 -0.26 -2.91 5.11
C ALA A 54 0.10 -2.02 3.92
N LEU A 55 0.87 -0.94 4.14
CA LEU A 55 1.31 -0.04 3.08
C LEU A 55 2.15 -0.76 2.00
N GLN A 56 3.09 -1.61 2.39
CA GLN A 56 3.91 -2.38 1.44
C GLN A 56 3.07 -3.41 0.66
N THR A 57 2.10 -4.05 1.32
CA THR A 57 1.17 -4.99 0.66
C THR A 57 0.37 -4.30 -0.44
N VAL A 58 -0.19 -3.12 -0.16
CA VAL A 58 -0.93 -2.35 -1.16
C VAL A 58 -0.01 -1.81 -2.25
N THR A 59 1.22 -1.45 -1.90
CA THR A 59 2.24 -1.04 -2.89
C THR A 59 2.57 -2.17 -3.86
N ALA A 60 2.67 -3.42 -3.37
CA ALA A 60 2.90 -4.59 -4.22
C ALA A 60 1.72 -4.82 -5.17
N LEU A 61 0.48 -4.76 -4.67
CA LEU A 61 -0.73 -4.82 -5.52
C LEU A 61 -0.69 -3.74 -6.61
N LEU A 62 -0.38 -2.51 -6.22
CA LEU A 62 -0.32 -1.36 -7.11
C LEU A 62 0.75 -1.54 -8.20
N HIS A 63 1.90 -2.16 -7.88
CA HIS A 63 2.95 -2.51 -8.82
C HIS A 63 2.55 -3.65 -9.77
N CYS A 64 1.88 -4.68 -9.27
CA CYS A 64 1.33 -5.77 -10.08
C CYS A 64 0.30 -5.28 -11.11
N GLU A 65 -0.47 -4.24 -10.76
CA GLU A 65 -1.42 -3.57 -11.65
C GLU A 65 -0.75 -2.64 -12.68
N GLY A 66 0.58 -2.56 -12.67
CA GLY A 66 1.35 -1.77 -13.63
C GLY A 66 1.43 -0.29 -13.28
N TYR A 67 1.30 0.06 -12.00
CA TYR A 67 1.31 1.43 -11.52
C TYR A 67 2.33 1.66 -10.39
N ARG A 68 2.64 2.94 -10.13
CA ARG A 68 3.30 3.44 -8.92
C ARG A 68 2.71 4.78 -8.52
N ILE A 69 2.70 5.10 -7.22
CA ILE A 69 2.33 6.44 -6.77
C ILE A 69 3.39 7.46 -7.20
N SER A 70 2.98 8.65 -7.58
CA SER A 70 3.88 9.77 -7.82
C SER A 70 3.41 11.06 -7.15
N GLY A 71 4.34 11.97 -6.88
CA GLY A 71 4.06 13.23 -6.18
C GLY A 71 3.95 13.06 -4.67
N TYR A 72 3.38 14.05 -4.00
CA TYR A 72 3.24 14.06 -2.54
C TYR A 72 2.10 13.15 -2.04
N GLY A 73 2.10 12.86 -0.73
CA GLY A 73 1.02 12.08 -0.11
C GLY A 73 1.05 10.61 -0.49
N HIS A 74 2.23 10.01 -0.63
CA HIS A 74 2.41 8.62 -1.06
C HIS A 74 1.51 7.64 -0.33
N HIS A 75 1.44 7.74 0.99
CA HIS A 75 0.67 6.83 1.82
C HIS A 75 -0.84 7.00 1.56
N ALA A 76 -1.34 8.23 1.65
CA ALA A 76 -2.75 8.53 1.41
C ALA A 76 -3.19 8.09 0.01
N ASN A 77 -2.37 8.36 -1.00
CA ASN A 77 -2.66 7.97 -2.38
C ASN A 77 -2.58 6.46 -2.61
N THR A 78 -1.77 5.72 -1.84
CA THR A 78 -1.70 4.25 -1.89
C THR A 78 -3.03 3.63 -1.40
N PHE A 79 -3.57 4.10 -0.28
CA PHE A 79 -4.87 3.63 0.20
C PHE A 79 -6.04 4.16 -0.64
N LEU A 80 -5.93 5.36 -1.22
CA LEU A 80 -6.92 5.87 -2.17
C LEU A 80 -6.99 5.04 -3.46
N PHE A 81 -5.86 4.51 -3.93
CA PHE A 81 -5.82 3.50 -4.98
C PHE A 81 -6.59 2.24 -4.53
N LEU A 82 -6.27 1.68 -3.36
CA LEU A 82 -6.92 0.47 -2.83
C LEU A 82 -8.44 0.62 -2.75
N ARG A 83 -8.91 1.78 -2.27
CA ARG A 83 -10.35 2.10 -2.17
C ARG A 83 -11.09 1.99 -3.50
N HIS A 84 -10.39 2.25 -4.61
CA HIS A 84 -10.97 2.23 -5.95
C HIS A 84 -10.56 0.99 -6.76
N TYR A 85 -9.71 0.13 -6.19
CA TYR A 85 -9.29 -1.12 -6.79
C TYR A 85 -10.47 -2.08 -6.97
N ASN A 86 -10.50 -2.79 -8.10
CA ASN A 86 -11.52 -3.78 -8.46
C ASN A 86 -12.96 -3.37 -8.08
N LYS A 87 -13.40 -2.18 -8.51
CA LYS A 87 -14.74 -1.61 -8.21
C LYS A 87 -15.01 -1.41 -6.71
N GLY A 88 -13.97 -1.17 -5.93
CA GLY A 88 -14.06 -0.90 -4.49
C GLY A 88 -14.18 -2.16 -3.64
N GLU A 89 -13.53 -3.24 -4.07
CA GLU A 89 -13.47 -4.50 -3.32
C GLU A 89 -12.93 -4.31 -1.89
N PHE A 90 -11.93 -3.45 -1.72
CA PHE A 90 -11.25 -3.18 -0.45
C PHE A 90 -11.54 -1.79 0.11
N LYS A 91 -12.75 -1.26 -0.14
CA LYS A 91 -13.11 0.11 0.24
C LYS A 91 -13.14 0.32 1.76
N ASP A 92 -13.46 -0.72 2.53
CA ASP A 92 -13.63 -0.66 3.98
C ASP A 92 -12.28 -0.79 4.70
N GLU A 93 -11.32 -1.49 4.10
CA GLU A 93 -9.93 -1.60 4.54
C GLU A 93 -9.12 -0.34 4.21
N ALA A 94 -9.56 0.45 3.23
CA ALA A 94 -8.87 1.64 2.74
C ALA A 94 -9.21 2.94 3.50
N ILE A 95 -10.02 2.89 4.55
CA ILE A 95 -10.57 4.08 5.26
C ILE A 95 -9.56 4.84 6.13
N TYR A 96 -8.28 4.45 6.13
CA TYR A 96 -7.28 4.98 7.06
C TYR A 96 -7.09 6.52 6.99
N PHE A 97 -7.37 7.13 5.84
CA PHE A 97 -7.21 8.56 5.59
C PHE A 97 -8.53 9.29 5.34
N ASP A 98 -9.67 8.68 5.68
CA ASP A 98 -11.01 9.28 5.57
C ASP A 98 -11.34 10.21 6.75
#